data_AF-A0A8S8YL85-F1
#
_entry.id   AF-A0A8S8YL85-F1
#
_cell.length_a   1.000
_cell.length_b   1.000
_cell.length_c   1.000
_cell.angle_alpha   90.00
_cell.angle_beta   90.00
_cell.angle_gamma   90.00
#
_symmetry.space_group_name_H-M   'P 1'
#
loop_
_entity.id
_entity.type
_entity.pdbx_description
1 polymer ?
#
loop_
_entity_poly.entity_id
_entity_poly.type
_entity_poly.pdbx_seq_one_letter_code
_entity_poly.pdbx_strand_id
1 'polypeptide(L)'
;MDDNRKKLKFSRNCLNAPWSGFTDLVSRRALRVSRVLRPWRSVSSDLSKIFPDKRMQVAMSFQTKYLGMSPFQAPSLFTILAYLEYEYGVFHAKGGLGTITERMGEIAQEMGVDIRLNEAVEEFLFEGKTVVGVKTSEGVYHADRFVMNVDFATGMKGLIPDKLRKRWSNKKLDKKSYSCSTYMLYLGIDKFYDLPHHQIYAAKDYEENLREISSNEVSWNDPSVYVQNACITDPSMAPEGHSTIYVLVPVSNQCPEINWDEIKHEYRDVILKQMEQLGYHDL
;
A
#
# COMPACT_ATOMS: atom_id res chain seq x y z
N MET A 1 -5.85 0.20 24.10
CA MET A 1 -6.22 1.53 23.56
C MET A 1 -5.29 2.64 24.06
N ASP A 2 -5.13 2.85 25.38
CA ASP A 2 -4.31 3.95 25.92
C ASP A 2 -2.84 3.96 25.48
N ASP A 3 -2.22 2.78 25.37
CA ASP A 3 -0.84 2.66 24.87
C ASP A 3 -0.72 3.17 23.42
N ASN A 4 -1.65 2.77 22.54
CA ASN A 4 -1.67 3.23 21.15
C ASN A 4 -2.02 4.72 21.04
N ARG A 5 -2.91 5.24 21.89
CA ARG A 5 -3.20 6.68 21.98
C ARG A 5 -1.94 7.47 22.37
N LYS A 6 -1.16 6.96 23.33
CA LYS A 6 0.15 7.56 23.72
C LYS A 6 1.15 7.46 22.57
N LYS A 7 1.31 6.29 21.95
CA LYS A 7 2.18 6.08 20.77
C LYS A 7 1.88 7.10 19.69
N LEU A 8 0.61 7.24 19.28
CA LEU A 8 0.17 8.18 18.25
C LEU A 8 0.44 9.64 18.65
N LYS A 9 0.09 10.04 19.88
CA LYS A 9 0.33 11.41 20.39
C LYS A 9 1.82 11.77 20.35
N PHE A 10 2.70 10.85 20.72
CA PHE A 10 4.13 11.09 20.76
C PHE A 10 4.79 10.98 19.38
N SER A 11 4.26 10.14 18.47
CA SER A 11 4.79 9.94 17.12
C SER A 11 4.30 10.94 16.07
N ARG A 12 3.13 11.57 16.25
CA ARG A 12 2.51 12.48 15.26
C ARG A 12 3.48 13.54 14.71
N ASN A 13 4.24 14.20 15.58
CA ASN A 13 5.19 15.25 15.17
C ASN A 13 6.41 14.71 14.43
N CYS A 14 6.75 13.43 14.62
CA CYS A 14 7.81 12.75 13.90
C CYS A 14 7.34 12.23 12.54
N LEU A 15 6.06 11.87 12.42
CA LEU A 15 5.44 11.43 11.16
C LEU A 15 5.18 12.61 10.22
N ASN A 16 4.86 13.79 10.77
CA ASN A 16 4.48 14.98 9.99
C ASN A 16 5.68 15.87 9.58
N ALA A 17 6.91 15.46 9.80
CA ALA A 17 8.08 16.30 9.53
C ALA A 17 9.23 15.48 8.91
N PRO A 18 9.91 16.01 7.88
CA PRO A 18 10.99 15.31 7.21
C PRO A 18 12.17 15.03 8.17
N TRP A 19 12.88 13.94 7.93
CA TRP A 19 14.12 13.56 8.62
C TRP A 19 15.25 13.71 7.60
N SER A 20 15.89 14.87 7.64
CA SER A 20 16.84 15.35 6.63
C SER A 20 18.31 15.08 7.00
N GLY A 21 18.61 14.90 8.29
CA GLY A 21 19.99 14.68 8.74
C GLY A 21 20.12 14.15 10.17
N PHE A 22 21.35 13.97 10.62
CA PHE A 22 21.65 13.41 11.95
C PHE A 22 21.19 14.32 13.10
N THR A 23 21.14 15.64 12.89
CA THR A 23 20.63 16.60 13.87
C THR A 23 19.16 16.34 14.23
N ASP A 24 18.40 15.75 13.31
CA ASP A 24 17.00 15.37 13.54
C ASP A 24 16.87 14.24 14.57
N LEU A 25 17.88 13.37 14.68
CA LEU A 25 17.94 12.28 15.67
C LEU A 25 18.19 12.80 17.10
N VAL A 26 18.77 13.99 17.24
CA VAL A 26 19.04 14.63 18.55
C VAL A 26 17.94 15.64 18.93
N SER A 27 16.95 15.82 18.06
CA SER A 27 15.89 16.80 18.28
C SER A 27 14.91 16.40 19.39
N ARG A 28 14.21 17.40 19.94
CA ARG A 28 13.13 17.18 20.94
C ARG A 28 12.03 16.25 20.42
N ARG A 29 11.82 16.15 19.11
CA ARG A 29 10.86 15.23 18.49
C ARG A 29 11.33 13.78 18.60
N ALA A 30 12.61 13.51 18.32
CA ALA A 30 13.21 12.19 18.43
C ALA A 30 13.23 11.70 19.89
N LEU A 31 13.61 12.57 20.84
CA LEU A 31 13.55 12.29 22.28
C LEU A 31 12.14 11.98 22.80
N ARG A 32 11.12 12.53 22.16
CA ARG A 32 9.72 12.30 22.52
C ARG A 32 9.25 10.94 22.00
N VAL A 33 9.62 10.59 20.78
CA VAL A 33 9.29 9.29 20.17
C VAL A 33 10.07 8.15 20.77
N SER A 34 11.33 8.34 21.17
CA SER A 34 12.14 7.27 21.80
C SER A 34 11.49 6.68 23.06
N ARG A 35 10.61 7.43 23.73
CA ARG A 35 9.84 6.95 24.90
C ARG A 35 8.81 5.88 24.55
N VAL A 36 8.37 5.82 23.30
CA VAL A 36 7.36 4.88 22.81
C VAL A 36 7.89 3.94 21.73
N LEU A 37 9.00 4.31 21.08
CA LEU A 37 9.67 3.51 20.07
C LEU A 37 10.36 2.31 20.73
N ARG A 38 9.94 1.10 20.37
CA ARG A 38 10.61 -0.15 20.78
C ARG A 38 11.06 -0.89 19.52
N PRO A 39 12.15 -0.45 18.86
CA PRO A 39 12.58 -0.99 17.56
C PRO A 39 13.01 -2.46 17.64
N TRP A 40 13.38 -2.96 18.82
CA TRP A 40 13.67 -4.38 19.07
C TRP A 40 12.42 -5.25 19.25
N ARG A 41 11.21 -4.69 19.16
CA ARG A 41 9.95 -5.43 19.27
C ARG A 41 9.16 -5.31 17.97
N SER A 42 8.64 -6.44 17.50
CA SER A 42 7.72 -6.49 16.37
C SER A 42 6.26 -6.32 16.81
N VAL A 43 5.37 -6.03 15.85
CA VAL A 43 3.93 -5.99 16.09
C VAL A 43 3.43 -7.33 16.65
N SER A 44 3.86 -8.46 16.08
CA SER A 44 3.52 -9.81 16.57
C SER A 44 3.94 -10.02 18.05
N SER A 45 5.13 -9.58 18.45
CA SER A 45 5.61 -9.68 19.85
C SER A 45 4.83 -8.82 20.85
N ASP A 46 4.24 -7.71 20.42
CA ASP A 46 3.38 -6.88 21.26
C ASP A 46 1.99 -7.48 21.38
N LEU A 47 1.43 -7.94 20.26
CA LEU A 47 0.10 -8.54 20.21
C LEU A 47 0.02 -9.86 20.97
N SER A 48 1.06 -10.70 20.93
CA SER A 48 1.08 -11.97 21.67
C SER A 48 1.03 -11.81 23.19
N LYS A 49 1.38 -10.63 23.72
CA LYS A 49 1.23 -10.31 25.15
C LYS A 49 -0.17 -9.82 25.51
N ILE A 50 -0.93 -9.34 24.53
CA ILE A 50 -2.28 -8.80 24.71
C ILE A 50 -3.32 -9.89 24.43
N PHE A 51 -3.08 -10.69 23.40
CA PHE A 51 -4.01 -11.71 22.90
C PHE A 51 -3.41 -13.10 23.05
N PRO A 52 -3.98 -13.97 23.91
CA PRO A 52 -3.53 -15.35 24.01
C PRO A 52 -3.90 -16.19 22.78
N ASP A 53 -4.97 -15.84 22.07
CA ASP A 53 -5.41 -16.55 20.85
C ASP A 53 -4.62 -16.05 19.63
N LYS A 54 -4.00 -16.99 18.89
CA LYS A 54 -3.24 -16.70 17.66
C LYS A 54 -4.08 -16.04 16.57
N ARG A 55 -5.37 -16.38 16.45
CA ARG A 55 -6.28 -15.79 15.46
C ARG A 55 -6.48 -14.30 15.72
N MET A 56 -6.62 -13.92 16.99
CA MET A 56 -6.71 -12.52 17.39
C MET A 56 -5.40 -11.76 17.14
N GLN A 57 -4.25 -12.43 17.33
CA GLN A 57 -2.95 -11.84 16.97
C GLN A 57 -2.86 -11.57 15.47
N VAL A 58 -3.25 -12.53 14.61
CA VAL A 58 -3.30 -12.35 13.16
C VAL A 58 -4.25 -11.20 12.78
N ALA A 59 -5.49 -11.24 13.27
CA ALA A 59 -6.51 -10.23 12.99
C ALA A 59 -6.07 -8.81 13.36
N MET A 60 -5.37 -8.65 14.50
CA MET A 60 -4.88 -7.35 14.98
C MET A 60 -3.54 -6.94 14.35
N SER A 61 -2.87 -7.87 13.66
CA SER A 61 -1.60 -7.62 12.96
C SER A 61 -1.79 -7.33 11.48
N PHE A 62 -2.97 -7.63 10.92
CA PHE A 62 -3.21 -7.55 9.48
C PHE A 62 -2.89 -6.17 8.90
N GLN A 63 -3.17 -5.09 9.63
CA GLN A 63 -2.88 -3.72 9.19
C GLN A 63 -1.39 -3.45 8.92
N THR A 64 -0.46 -4.29 9.39
CA THR A 64 0.95 -4.15 8.98
C THR A 64 1.14 -4.38 7.47
N LYS A 65 0.19 -5.05 6.82
CA LYS A 65 0.14 -5.18 5.37
C LYS A 65 -0.07 -3.87 4.63
N TYR A 66 -0.66 -2.84 5.27
CA TYR A 66 -0.70 -1.49 4.69
C TYR A 66 0.69 -0.91 4.44
N LEU A 67 1.71 -1.46 5.11
CA LEU A 67 3.11 -1.08 4.94
C LEU A 67 3.88 -2.02 4.00
N GLY A 68 3.22 -3.02 3.41
CA GLY A 68 3.86 -4.07 2.63
C GLY A 68 4.83 -4.95 3.44
N MET A 69 4.76 -4.90 4.78
CA MET A 69 5.67 -5.59 5.69
C MET A 69 5.01 -6.78 6.36
N SER A 70 5.82 -7.79 6.69
CA SER A 70 5.44 -8.88 7.56
C SER A 70 5.25 -8.39 9.00
N PRO A 71 4.18 -8.77 9.72
CA PRO A 71 3.95 -8.36 11.12
C PRO A 71 5.05 -8.87 12.08
N PHE A 72 5.80 -9.89 11.66
CA PHE A 72 6.95 -10.43 12.40
C PHE A 72 8.17 -9.52 12.32
N GLN A 73 8.25 -8.65 11.30
CA GLN A 73 9.35 -7.72 11.07
C GLN A 73 8.94 -6.26 11.33
N ALA A 74 7.66 -5.93 11.17
CA ALA A 74 7.15 -4.58 11.34
C ALA A 74 7.37 -4.09 12.80
N PRO A 75 7.98 -2.91 13.01
CA PRO A 75 8.17 -2.35 14.34
C PRO A 75 6.87 -2.22 15.13
N SER A 76 6.90 -2.54 16.42
CA SER A 76 5.74 -2.49 17.35
C SER A 76 4.98 -1.16 17.38
N LEU A 77 5.63 -0.06 16.99
CA LEU A 77 4.99 1.25 16.83
C LEU A 77 3.77 1.19 15.91
N PHE A 78 3.76 0.30 14.90
CA PHE A 78 2.69 0.20 13.91
C PHE A 78 1.42 -0.48 14.40
N THR A 79 1.37 -0.94 15.66
CA THR A 79 0.12 -1.27 16.36
C THR A 79 -0.88 -0.10 16.40
N ILE A 80 -0.42 1.13 16.14
CA ILE A 80 -1.30 2.29 15.97
C ILE A 80 -2.25 2.20 14.76
N LEU A 81 -1.95 1.38 13.74
CA LEU A 81 -2.79 1.32 12.53
C LEU A 81 -4.18 0.76 12.82
N ALA A 82 -4.24 -0.42 13.46
CA ALA A 82 -5.50 -0.97 13.94
C ALA A 82 -6.21 0.02 14.88
N TYR A 83 -5.47 0.67 15.78
CA TYR A 83 -6.04 1.68 16.67
C TYR A 83 -6.71 2.84 15.92
N LEU A 84 -6.15 3.32 14.81
CA LEU A 84 -6.74 4.41 14.04
C LEU A 84 -8.13 4.04 13.49
N GLU A 85 -8.27 2.82 12.96
CA GLU A 85 -9.55 2.33 12.42
C GLU A 85 -10.61 2.19 13.53
N TYR A 86 -10.25 1.65 14.69
CA TYR A 86 -11.18 1.48 15.81
C TYR A 86 -11.52 2.80 16.53
N GLU A 87 -10.60 3.76 16.59
CA GLU A 87 -10.83 5.05 17.26
C GLU A 87 -11.54 6.05 16.36
N TYR A 88 -11.11 6.18 15.11
CA TYR A 88 -11.58 7.24 14.20
C TYR A 88 -12.57 6.74 13.15
N GLY A 89 -12.71 5.42 12.99
CA GLY A 89 -13.60 4.81 12.01
C GLY A 89 -12.96 4.62 10.64
N VAL A 90 -13.72 3.97 9.76
CA VAL A 90 -13.40 3.72 8.35
C VAL A 90 -14.50 4.38 7.51
N PHE A 91 -14.11 5.13 6.49
CA PHE A 91 -15.02 5.93 5.66
C PHE A 91 -14.94 5.50 4.21
N HIS A 92 -16.10 5.41 3.55
CA HIS A 92 -16.22 5.23 2.10
C HIS A 92 -16.57 6.56 1.46
N ALA A 93 -15.81 6.98 0.44
CA ALA A 93 -16.16 8.13 -0.38
C ALA A 93 -17.28 7.73 -1.33
N LYS A 94 -18.39 8.49 -1.33
CA LYS A 94 -19.50 8.25 -2.26
C LYS A 94 -19.01 8.34 -3.71
N GLY A 95 -19.40 7.37 -4.54
CA GLY A 95 -18.88 7.17 -5.90
C GLY A 95 -17.52 6.47 -5.95
N GLY A 96 -16.99 6.02 -4.80
CA GLY A 96 -15.70 5.33 -4.69
C GLY A 96 -14.51 6.28 -4.52
N LEU A 97 -13.33 5.71 -4.30
CA LEU A 97 -12.10 6.48 -4.04
C LEU A 97 -11.64 7.34 -5.23
N GLY A 98 -12.05 7.01 -6.45
CA GLY A 98 -11.71 7.78 -7.66
C GLY A 98 -12.20 9.24 -7.60
N THR A 99 -13.33 9.48 -6.93
CA THR A 99 -13.94 10.81 -6.80
C THR A 99 -13.07 11.77 -6.00
N ILE A 100 -12.25 11.26 -5.07
CA ILE A 100 -11.31 12.08 -4.29
C ILE A 100 -10.25 12.66 -5.23
N THR A 101 -9.62 11.82 -6.06
CA THR A 101 -8.56 12.25 -6.98
C THR A 101 -9.08 13.23 -8.02
N GLU A 102 -10.24 12.95 -8.60
CA GLU A 102 -10.92 13.83 -9.55
C GLU A 102 -11.18 15.21 -8.91
N ARG A 103 -11.82 15.23 -7.74
CA ARG A 103 -12.16 16.49 -7.06
C ARG A 103 -10.92 17.28 -6.62
N MET A 104 -9.85 16.59 -6.23
CA MET A 104 -8.57 17.24 -5.95
C MET A 104 -7.95 17.88 -7.20
N GLY A 105 -8.06 17.21 -8.35
CA GLY A 105 -7.62 17.74 -9.64
C GLY A 105 -8.36 19.01 -10.05
N GLU A 106 -9.70 18.99 -9.93
CA GLU A 106 -10.55 20.16 -10.19
C GLU A 106 -10.16 21.35 -9.31
N ILE A 107 -10.02 21.14 -8.01
CA ILE A 107 -9.63 22.20 -7.06
C ILE A 107 -8.25 22.76 -7.42
N ALA A 108 -7.29 21.90 -7.81
CA ALA A 108 -5.97 22.37 -8.24
C ALA A 108 -6.05 23.27 -9.48
N GLN A 109 -6.87 22.89 -10.46
CA GLN A 109 -7.11 23.70 -11.67
C GLN A 109 -7.82 25.02 -11.35
N GLU A 110 -8.81 25.02 -10.45
CA GLU A 110 -9.46 26.24 -9.93
C GLU A 110 -8.45 27.19 -9.25
N MET A 111 -7.41 26.62 -8.63
CA MET A 111 -6.30 27.37 -8.04
C MET A 111 -5.21 27.78 -9.05
N GLY A 112 -5.40 27.51 -10.34
CA GLY A 112 -4.49 27.91 -11.43
C GLY A 112 -3.39 26.91 -11.77
N VAL A 113 -3.48 25.65 -11.30
CA VAL A 113 -2.54 24.59 -11.71
C VAL A 113 -2.86 24.11 -13.13
N ASP A 114 -1.85 24.10 -14.00
CA ASP A 114 -1.91 23.44 -15.31
C ASP A 114 -1.65 21.93 -15.16
N ILE A 115 -2.62 21.10 -15.54
CA ILE A 115 -2.53 19.63 -15.47
C ILE A 115 -2.46 19.07 -16.88
N ARG A 116 -1.32 18.48 -17.23
CA ARG A 116 -1.07 17.86 -18.53
C ARG A 116 -1.17 16.35 -18.44
N LEU A 117 -2.21 15.79 -19.04
CA LEU A 117 -2.45 14.34 -19.12
C LEU A 117 -1.91 13.78 -20.43
N ASN A 118 -1.63 12.48 -20.47
CA ASN A 118 -1.05 11.77 -21.62
C ASN A 118 0.30 12.32 -22.10
N GLU A 119 0.98 13.09 -21.24
CA GLU A 119 2.27 13.70 -21.54
C GLU A 119 3.30 13.24 -20.50
N ALA A 120 3.88 12.07 -20.73
CA ALA A 120 4.85 11.50 -19.80
C ALA A 120 6.15 12.32 -19.82
N VAL A 121 6.71 12.57 -18.64
CA VAL A 121 8.08 13.09 -18.51
C VAL A 121 9.05 11.98 -18.88
N GLU A 122 9.84 12.21 -19.94
CA GLU A 122 10.81 11.26 -20.45
C GLU A 122 12.19 11.44 -19.79
N GLU A 123 12.57 12.69 -19.50
CA GLU A 123 13.89 13.04 -18.99
C GLU A 123 13.87 14.31 -18.14
N PHE A 124 14.67 14.35 -17.08
CA PHE A 124 15.07 15.61 -16.43
C PHE A 124 16.32 16.18 -17.09
N LEU A 125 16.30 17.48 -17.38
CA LEU A 125 17.43 18.23 -17.90
C LEU A 125 18.27 18.80 -16.77
N PHE A 126 19.60 18.72 -16.89
CA PHE A 126 20.53 19.10 -15.83
C PHE A 126 21.59 20.09 -16.30
N GLU A 127 21.86 21.08 -15.46
CA GLU A 127 23.10 21.86 -15.46
C GLU A 127 23.95 21.46 -14.25
N GLY A 128 25.02 20.72 -14.51
CA GLY A 128 25.85 20.12 -13.46
C GLY A 128 25.06 19.11 -12.61
N LYS A 129 24.59 19.55 -11.43
CA LYS A 129 23.77 18.74 -10.50
C LYS A 129 22.38 19.33 -10.24
N THR A 130 22.05 20.42 -10.91
CA THR A 130 20.78 21.13 -10.73
C THR A 130 19.85 20.74 -11.85
N VAL A 131 18.62 20.34 -11.51
CA VAL A 131 17.55 20.15 -12.49
C VAL A 131 17.10 21.52 -12.97
N VAL A 132 17.08 21.72 -14.29
CA VAL A 132 16.70 23.00 -14.91
C VAL A 132 15.48 22.87 -15.82
N GLY A 133 15.06 21.64 -16.14
CA GLY A 133 13.89 21.40 -16.98
C GLY A 133 13.48 19.94 -17.03
N VAL A 134 12.37 19.70 -17.71
CA VAL A 134 11.87 18.37 -18.07
C VAL A 134 11.61 18.32 -19.57
N LYS A 135 11.84 17.15 -20.16
CA LYS A 135 11.50 16.85 -21.54
C LYS A 135 10.33 15.86 -21.58
N THR A 136 9.40 16.11 -22.47
CA THR A 136 8.26 15.25 -22.80
C THR A 136 8.19 15.05 -24.33
N SER A 137 7.19 14.30 -24.79
CA SER A 137 6.89 14.17 -26.23
C SER A 137 6.53 15.50 -26.89
N GLU A 138 5.91 16.43 -26.15
CA GLU A 138 5.43 17.71 -26.67
C GLU A 138 6.48 18.82 -26.64
N GLY A 139 7.52 18.68 -25.82
CA GLY A 139 8.61 19.64 -25.78
C GLY A 139 9.42 19.66 -24.50
N VAL A 140 9.98 20.84 -24.21
CA VAL A 140 10.83 21.08 -23.03
C VAL A 140 10.19 22.16 -22.17
N TYR A 141 10.12 21.90 -20.87
CA TYR A 141 9.59 22.83 -19.87
C TYR A 141 10.65 23.17 -18.84
N HIS A 142 10.68 24.43 -18.44
CA HIS A 142 11.56 24.95 -17.40
C HIS A 142 10.74 25.40 -16.19
N ALA A 143 11.29 25.21 -15.00
CA ALA A 143 10.68 25.64 -13.75
C ALA A 143 11.76 25.94 -12.71
N ASP A 144 11.43 26.74 -11.71
CA ASP A 144 12.35 27.04 -10.61
C ASP A 144 12.55 25.84 -9.67
N ARG A 145 11.51 25.00 -9.55
CA ARG A 145 11.48 23.87 -8.61
C ARG A 145 10.79 22.68 -9.28
N PHE A 146 11.30 21.50 -8.95
CA PHE A 146 10.81 20.23 -9.46
C PHE A 146 10.47 19.32 -8.30
N VAL A 147 9.29 18.71 -8.36
CA VAL A 147 8.84 17.68 -7.43
C VAL A 147 8.50 16.46 -8.26
N MET A 148 9.15 15.34 -7.94
CA MET A 148 8.94 14.07 -8.61
C MET A 148 8.05 13.19 -7.75
N ASN A 149 6.88 12.80 -8.28
CA ASN A 149 5.93 11.92 -7.60
C ASN A 149 5.77 10.54 -8.27
N VAL A 150 6.60 10.22 -9.26
CA VAL A 150 6.71 8.84 -9.78
C VAL A 150 7.34 7.94 -8.72
N ASP A 151 7.09 6.62 -8.81
CA ASP A 151 7.78 5.63 -7.98
C ASP A 151 9.28 5.93 -7.89
N PHE A 152 9.83 5.91 -6.68
CA PHE A 152 11.17 6.41 -6.44
C PHE A 152 12.22 5.61 -7.21
N ALA A 153 12.15 4.27 -7.22
CA ALA A 153 13.14 3.48 -7.94
C ALA A 153 13.04 3.68 -9.45
N THR A 154 11.81 3.71 -9.96
CA THR A 154 11.50 3.96 -11.38
C THR A 154 12.01 5.32 -11.83
N GLY A 155 11.63 6.39 -11.12
CA GLY A 155 12.05 7.75 -11.42
C GLY A 155 13.55 7.96 -11.30
N MET A 156 14.18 7.42 -10.25
CA MET A 156 15.62 7.53 -10.09
C MET A 156 16.38 6.78 -11.20
N LYS A 157 15.90 5.61 -11.64
CA LYS A 157 16.55 4.83 -12.70
C LYS A 157 16.30 5.42 -14.10
N GLY A 158 15.07 5.85 -14.36
CA GLY A 158 14.62 6.29 -15.69
C GLY A 158 14.87 7.77 -15.97
N LEU A 159 14.62 8.65 -15.01
CA LEU A 159 14.61 10.10 -15.24
C LEU A 159 15.91 10.80 -14.80
N ILE A 160 16.74 10.14 -13.97
CA ILE A 160 17.97 10.72 -13.42
C ILE A 160 19.19 9.91 -13.85
N PRO A 161 20.16 10.52 -14.55
CA PRO A 161 21.37 9.82 -14.99
C PRO A 161 22.13 9.16 -13.83
N ASP A 162 22.53 7.89 -14.00
CA ASP A 162 23.20 7.11 -12.94
C ASP A 162 24.49 7.76 -12.45
N LYS A 163 25.25 8.39 -13.36
CA LYS A 163 26.48 9.15 -13.06
C LYS A 163 26.27 10.30 -12.07
N LEU A 164 25.06 10.85 -11.96
CA LEU A 164 24.72 11.92 -11.02
C LEU A 164 24.29 11.39 -9.64
N ARG A 165 24.07 10.07 -9.50
CA ARG A 165 23.50 9.42 -8.31
C ARG A 165 24.54 8.66 -7.49
N LYS A 166 25.16 9.32 -6.50
CA LYS A 166 26.12 8.66 -5.59
C LYS A 166 25.48 7.65 -4.62
N ARG A 167 24.31 8.01 -4.06
CA ARG A 167 23.63 7.21 -3.03
C ARG A 167 22.74 6.13 -3.62
N TRP A 168 22.05 6.44 -4.71
CA TRP A 168 20.96 5.65 -5.30
C TRP A 168 21.28 5.23 -6.73
N SER A 169 22.43 4.58 -6.93
CA SER A 169 22.78 4.04 -8.25
C SER A 169 21.89 2.86 -8.64
N ASN A 170 21.81 2.55 -9.93
CA ASN A 170 21.05 1.42 -10.47
C ASN A 170 21.39 0.13 -9.73
N LYS A 171 22.69 -0.22 -9.65
CA LYS A 171 23.17 -1.40 -8.91
C LYS A 171 22.71 -1.47 -7.44
N LYS A 172 22.55 -0.33 -6.76
CA LYS A 172 22.08 -0.30 -5.37
C LYS A 172 20.56 -0.47 -5.30
N LEU A 173 19.82 0.15 -6.21
CA LEU A 173 18.37 0.03 -6.31
C LEU A 173 17.94 -1.38 -6.75
N ASP A 174 18.66 -2.00 -7.67
CA ASP A 174 18.40 -3.36 -8.15
C ASP A 174 18.63 -4.42 -7.07
N LYS A 175 19.45 -4.11 -6.06
CA LYS A 175 19.70 -4.97 -4.90
C LYS A 175 18.74 -4.74 -3.73
N LYS A 176 17.79 -3.80 -3.85
CA LYS A 176 16.81 -3.56 -2.80
C LYS A 176 15.73 -4.61 -2.85
N SER A 177 15.26 -5.00 -1.67
CA SER A 177 13.99 -5.69 -1.51
C SER A 177 12.87 -4.69 -1.72
N TYR A 178 11.94 -5.01 -2.61
CA TYR A 178 10.71 -4.27 -2.81
C TYR A 178 9.57 -4.97 -2.08
N SER A 179 8.49 -4.24 -1.80
CA SER A 179 7.29 -4.82 -1.19
C SER A 179 6.68 -5.89 -2.10
N CYS A 180 5.85 -6.76 -1.53
CA CYS A 180 4.99 -7.65 -2.29
C CYS A 180 4.09 -6.86 -3.27
N SER A 181 3.63 -7.55 -4.32
CA SER A 181 2.62 -7.04 -5.25
C SER A 181 1.24 -7.59 -4.89
N THR A 182 0.28 -7.37 -5.77
CA THR A 182 -1.10 -7.83 -5.62
C THR A 182 -1.62 -8.42 -6.92
N TYR A 183 -2.24 -9.59 -6.85
CA TYR A 183 -3.11 -10.11 -7.90
C TYR A 183 -4.53 -9.62 -7.63
N MET A 184 -5.18 -9.12 -8.68
CA MET A 184 -6.39 -8.30 -8.58
C MET A 184 -7.51 -8.89 -9.43
N LEU A 185 -8.70 -9.04 -8.85
CA LEU A 185 -9.93 -9.28 -9.62
C LEU A 185 -10.90 -8.13 -9.41
N TYR A 186 -11.49 -7.67 -10.51
CA TYR A 186 -12.56 -6.68 -10.53
C TYR A 186 -13.77 -7.34 -11.16
N LEU A 187 -14.77 -7.66 -10.33
CA LEU A 187 -15.91 -8.47 -10.73
C LEU A 187 -17.18 -7.63 -10.76
N GLY A 188 -17.85 -7.60 -11.90
CA GLY A 188 -19.25 -7.19 -11.99
C GLY A 188 -20.12 -8.42 -11.81
N ILE A 189 -20.98 -8.40 -10.80
CA ILE A 189 -21.81 -9.53 -10.40
C ILE A 189 -23.28 -9.17 -10.67
N ASP A 190 -24.01 -10.08 -11.30
CA ASP A 190 -25.44 -9.99 -11.62
C ASP A 190 -26.38 -10.23 -10.42
N LYS A 191 -25.85 -10.15 -9.20
CA LYS A 191 -26.62 -10.24 -7.96
C LYS A 191 -26.07 -9.33 -6.87
N PHE A 192 -26.93 -9.01 -5.93
CA PHE A 192 -26.58 -8.27 -4.73
C PHE A 192 -26.05 -9.22 -3.65
N TYR A 193 -24.86 -8.95 -3.12
CA TYR A 193 -24.33 -9.65 -1.94
C TYR A 193 -24.60 -8.83 -0.67
N ASP A 194 -25.45 -9.36 0.21
CA ASP A 194 -25.63 -8.83 1.58
C ASP A 194 -24.51 -9.33 2.51
N LEU A 195 -23.28 -8.91 2.19
CA LEU A 195 -22.06 -9.23 2.91
C LEU A 195 -21.34 -7.94 3.35
N PRO A 196 -20.51 -7.96 4.40
CA PRO A 196 -19.80 -6.78 4.88
C PRO A 196 -18.98 -6.07 3.80
N HIS A 197 -18.85 -4.74 3.92
CA HIS A 197 -18.10 -3.92 2.96
C HIS A 197 -16.67 -4.42 2.80
N HIS A 198 -15.97 -4.72 3.90
CA HIS A 198 -14.60 -5.20 3.90
C HIS A 198 -14.53 -6.55 4.58
N GLN A 199 -13.98 -7.54 3.89
CA GLN A 199 -13.72 -8.86 4.43
C GLN A 199 -12.29 -9.30 4.12
N ILE A 200 -11.72 -10.06 5.05
CA ILE A 200 -10.39 -10.64 4.91
C ILE A 200 -10.50 -12.11 5.28
N TYR A 201 -10.08 -12.96 4.37
CA TYR A 201 -9.72 -14.33 4.67
C TYR A 201 -8.22 -14.39 4.90
N ALA A 202 -7.79 -14.80 6.09
CA ALA A 202 -6.40 -15.09 6.38
C ALA A 202 -6.17 -16.60 6.25
N ALA A 203 -5.12 -16.98 5.53
CA ALA A 203 -4.69 -18.37 5.40
C ALA A 203 -4.56 -19.05 6.77
N LYS A 204 -4.93 -20.33 6.85
CA LYS A 204 -4.80 -21.15 8.06
C LYS A 204 -3.37 -21.20 8.56
N ASP A 205 -2.43 -21.38 7.63
CA ASP A 205 -1.00 -21.17 7.86
C ASP A 205 -0.56 -19.83 7.28
N TYR A 206 -0.84 -18.77 8.02
CA TYR A 206 -0.51 -17.42 7.61
C TYR A 206 1.01 -17.18 7.50
N GLU A 207 1.82 -17.83 8.33
CA GLU A 207 3.27 -17.70 8.26
C GLU A 207 3.82 -18.29 6.96
N GLU A 208 3.32 -19.45 6.57
CA GLU A 208 3.70 -20.08 5.31
C GLU A 208 3.24 -19.26 4.10
N ASN A 209 1.98 -18.77 4.08
CA ASN A 209 1.51 -17.90 3.02
C ASN A 209 2.39 -16.64 2.86
N LEU A 210 2.89 -16.07 3.96
CA LEU A 210 3.85 -14.97 3.90
C LEU A 210 5.23 -15.38 3.39
N ARG A 211 5.69 -16.58 3.74
CA ARG A 211 6.96 -17.14 3.28
C ARG A 211 6.93 -17.30 1.77
N GLU A 212 5.91 -17.95 1.22
CA GLU A 212 5.72 -18.17 -0.22
C GLU A 212 5.81 -16.83 -0.98
N ILE A 213 5.07 -15.81 -0.54
CA ILE A 213 5.11 -14.46 -1.13
C ILE A 213 6.53 -13.87 -1.11
N SER A 214 7.26 -14.03 -0.01
CA SER A 214 8.63 -13.50 0.12
C SER A 214 9.69 -14.31 -0.63
N SER A 215 9.37 -15.56 -0.97
CA SER A 215 10.24 -16.53 -1.64
C SER A 215 9.98 -16.62 -3.15
N ASN A 216 9.18 -15.71 -3.71
CA ASN A 216 8.80 -15.70 -5.13
C ASN A 216 7.99 -16.95 -5.55
N GLU A 217 7.15 -17.45 -4.63
CA GLU A 217 6.25 -18.57 -4.86
C GLU A 217 4.79 -18.09 -4.87
N VAL A 218 3.92 -18.81 -5.59
CA VAL A 218 2.48 -18.53 -5.65
C VAL A 218 1.75 -19.44 -4.66
N SER A 219 0.92 -18.85 -3.80
CA SER A 219 0.10 -19.59 -2.84
C SER A 219 -1.13 -20.21 -3.52
N TRP A 220 -1.03 -21.48 -3.91
CA TRP A 220 -2.08 -22.20 -4.65
C TRP A 220 -3.15 -22.85 -3.77
N ASN A 221 -2.83 -23.21 -2.53
CA ASN A 221 -3.70 -24.07 -1.71
C ASN A 221 -4.67 -23.29 -0.81
N ASP A 222 -4.18 -22.23 -0.15
CA ASP A 222 -4.96 -21.46 0.83
C ASP A 222 -4.50 -19.99 0.86
N PRO A 223 -4.59 -19.25 -0.26
CA PRO A 223 -4.15 -17.86 -0.31
C PRO A 223 -4.98 -16.96 0.62
N SER A 224 -4.33 -16.02 1.30
CA SER A 224 -5.05 -14.94 1.99
C SER A 224 -5.68 -13.98 0.98
N VAL A 225 -6.94 -13.60 1.18
CA VAL A 225 -7.69 -12.76 0.24
C VAL A 225 -8.37 -11.62 0.99
N TYR A 226 -8.29 -10.42 0.43
CA TYR A 226 -9.12 -9.28 0.82
C TYR A 226 -10.21 -9.07 -0.21
N VAL A 227 -11.44 -8.88 0.25
CA VAL A 227 -12.60 -8.59 -0.60
C VAL A 227 -13.27 -7.31 -0.13
N GLN A 228 -13.54 -6.44 -1.10
CA GLN A 228 -14.37 -5.25 -0.91
C GLN A 228 -15.69 -5.40 -1.67
N ASN A 229 -16.79 -5.31 -0.94
CA ASN A 229 -18.17 -5.24 -1.45
C ASN A 229 -18.73 -3.83 -1.21
N ALA A 230 -18.40 -2.88 -2.09
CA ALA A 230 -18.73 -1.47 -1.85
C ALA A 230 -20.24 -1.17 -1.89
N CYS A 231 -21.02 -1.97 -2.62
CA CYS A 231 -22.44 -1.74 -2.89
C CYS A 231 -23.32 -1.79 -1.63
N ILE A 232 -22.89 -2.50 -0.58
CA ILE A 232 -23.60 -2.53 0.71
C ILE A 232 -23.61 -1.17 1.42
N THR A 233 -22.61 -0.32 1.15
CA THR A 233 -22.48 1.04 1.72
C THR A 233 -22.86 2.11 0.71
N ASP A 234 -22.58 1.87 -0.57
CA ASP A 234 -22.85 2.82 -1.64
C ASP A 234 -23.47 2.11 -2.85
N PRO A 235 -24.82 2.09 -2.93
CA PRO A 235 -25.55 1.47 -4.03
C PRO A 235 -25.25 2.09 -5.40
N SER A 236 -24.63 3.27 -5.46
CA SER A 236 -24.27 3.89 -6.75
C SER A 236 -23.09 3.23 -7.46
N MET A 237 -22.40 2.30 -6.78
CA MET A 237 -21.24 1.59 -7.33
C MET A 237 -21.61 0.52 -8.37
N ALA A 238 -22.88 0.10 -8.46
CA ALA A 238 -23.37 -0.88 -9.44
C ALA A 238 -24.79 -0.55 -9.90
N PRO A 239 -25.27 -1.11 -11.03
CA PRO A 239 -26.69 -1.12 -11.37
C PRO A 239 -27.54 -1.76 -10.26
N GLU A 240 -28.85 -1.45 -10.26
CA GLU A 240 -29.77 -2.02 -9.29
C GLU A 240 -29.76 -3.56 -9.32
N GLY A 241 -29.74 -4.18 -8.14
CA GLY A 241 -29.68 -5.64 -7.99
C GLY A 241 -28.33 -6.28 -8.26
N HIS A 242 -27.29 -5.50 -8.62
CA HIS A 242 -25.95 -6.00 -8.95
C HIS A 242 -24.94 -5.63 -7.84
N SER A 243 -23.75 -6.25 -7.89
CA SER A 243 -22.61 -5.87 -7.03
C SER A 243 -21.35 -5.67 -7.84
N THR A 244 -20.50 -4.74 -7.42
CA THR A 244 -19.09 -4.70 -7.81
C THR A 244 -18.23 -5.25 -6.68
N ILE A 245 -17.50 -6.33 -6.96
CA ILE A 245 -16.61 -6.97 -5.99
C ILE A 245 -15.16 -6.76 -6.41
N TYR A 246 -14.39 -6.13 -5.52
CA TYR A 246 -12.96 -5.94 -5.66
C TYR A 246 -12.24 -6.98 -4.81
N VAL A 247 -11.33 -7.73 -5.42
CA VAL A 247 -10.58 -8.81 -4.76
C VAL A 247 -9.10 -8.51 -4.89
N LEU A 248 -8.39 -8.55 -3.76
CA LEU A 248 -6.96 -8.34 -3.68
C LEU A 248 -6.33 -9.54 -3.00
N VAL A 249 -5.35 -10.14 -3.68
CA VAL A 249 -4.55 -11.25 -3.17
C VAL A 249 -3.10 -10.79 -3.12
N PRO A 250 -2.47 -10.73 -1.94
CA PRO A 250 -1.04 -10.42 -1.85
C PRO A 250 -0.22 -11.51 -2.54
N VAL A 251 0.67 -11.11 -3.44
CA VAL A 251 1.55 -12.02 -4.19
C VAL A 251 2.97 -11.48 -4.21
N SER A 252 3.95 -12.28 -4.63
CA SER A 252 5.33 -11.82 -4.79
C SER A 252 5.42 -10.59 -5.70
N ASN A 253 6.47 -9.78 -5.50
CA ASN A 253 6.78 -8.76 -6.49
C ASN A 253 7.10 -9.43 -7.84
N GLN A 254 7.02 -8.67 -8.93
CA GLN A 254 7.34 -9.18 -10.26
C GLN A 254 8.74 -9.78 -10.28
N CYS A 255 8.83 -11.04 -10.67
CA CYS A 255 10.05 -11.82 -10.65
C CYS A 255 10.06 -12.80 -11.84
N PRO A 256 11.24 -13.23 -12.30
CA PRO A 256 11.35 -14.13 -13.45
C PRO A 256 10.82 -15.55 -13.17
N GLU A 257 10.69 -15.95 -11.90
CA GLU A 257 10.20 -17.27 -11.51
C GLU A 257 8.69 -17.45 -11.75
N ILE A 258 7.94 -16.35 -11.87
CA ILE A 258 6.48 -16.38 -12.02
C ILE A 258 6.09 -15.75 -13.36
N ASN A 259 5.61 -16.57 -14.29
CA ASN A 259 4.99 -16.10 -15.53
C ASN A 259 3.47 -15.96 -15.36
N TRP A 260 3.01 -14.75 -14.99
CA TRP A 260 1.60 -14.47 -14.79
C TRP A 260 0.74 -14.69 -16.04
N ASP A 261 1.28 -14.53 -17.25
CA ASP A 261 0.48 -14.75 -18.47
C ASP A 261 0.08 -16.22 -18.66
N GLU A 262 0.87 -17.15 -18.13
CA GLU A 262 0.59 -18.58 -18.17
C GLU A 262 -0.40 -18.99 -17.07
N ILE A 263 -0.25 -18.45 -15.86
CA ILE A 263 -0.95 -18.96 -14.68
C ILE A 263 -2.19 -18.15 -14.25
N LYS A 264 -2.36 -16.91 -14.73
CA LYS A 264 -3.37 -15.99 -14.19
C LYS A 264 -4.81 -16.51 -14.25
N HIS A 265 -5.15 -17.32 -15.25
CA HIS A 265 -6.52 -17.84 -15.41
C HIS A 265 -6.79 -19.01 -14.45
N GLU A 266 -5.84 -19.92 -14.29
CA GLU A 266 -5.94 -20.98 -13.28
C GLU A 266 -5.95 -20.38 -11.87
N TYR A 267 -5.09 -19.38 -11.62
CA TYR A 267 -5.04 -18.70 -10.34
C TYR A 267 -6.34 -17.95 -10.03
N ARG A 268 -6.97 -17.31 -11.02
CA ARG A 268 -8.31 -16.72 -10.86
C ARG A 268 -9.29 -17.75 -10.28
N ASP A 269 -9.33 -18.96 -10.83
CA ASP A 269 -10.29 -19.98 -10.42
C ASP A 269 -10.03 -20.45 -8.97
N VAL A 270 -8.76 -20.52 -8.56
CA VAL A 270 -8.39 -20.72 -7.15
C VAL A 270 -8.93 -19.60 -6.26
N ILE A 271 -8.75 -18.33 -6.67
CA ILE A 271 -9.22 -17.19 -5.88
C ILE A 271 -10.74 -17.13 -5.80
N LEU A 272 -11.47 -17.39 -6.89
CA LEU A 272 -12.93 -17.44 -6.88
C LEU A 272 -13.45 -18.52 -5.91
N LYS A 273 -12.82 -19.71 -5.92
CA LYS A 273 -13.13 -20.76 -4.94
C LYS A 273 -12.78 -20.33 -3.51
N GLN A 274 -11.68 -19.61 -3.31
CA GLN A 274 -11.29 -19.09 -2.00
C GLN A 274 -12.33 -18.12 -1.44
N MET A 275 -13.00 -17.34 -2.31
CA MET A 275 -14.03 -16.39 -1.88
C MET A 275 -15.27 -17.06 -1.27
N GLU A 276 -15.50 -18.35 -1.51
CA GLU A 276 -16.55 -19.12 -0.82
C GLU A 276 -16.34 -19.14 0.71
N GLN A 277 -15.08 -19.07 1.18
CA GLN A 277 -14.76 -18.98 2.61
C GLN A 277 -15.27 -17.68 3.25
N LEU A 278 -15.58 -16.67 2.43
CA LEU A 278 -16.12 -15.37 2.83
C LEU A 278 -17.61 -15.23 2.53
N GLY A 279 -18.28 -16.32 2.14
CA GLY A 279 -19.71 -16.37 1.84
C GLY A 279 -20.07 -15.97 0.40
N TYR A 280 -19.09 -15.72 -0.47
CA TYR A 280 -19.37 -15.45 -1.88
C TYR A 280 -19.47 -16.77 -2.64
N HIS A 281 -20.69 -17.31 -2.71
CA HIS A 281 -21.02 -18.50 -3.48
C HIS A 281 -21.53 -18.13 -4.88
N ASP A 282 -21.48 -19.07 -5.81
CA ASP A 282 -21.90 -18.95 -7.22
C ASP A 282 -21.27 -17.75 -7.94
N LEU A 283 -19.93 -17.76 -8.02
CA LEU A 283 -19.09 -16.83 -8.77
C LEU A 283 -18.53 -17.46 -10.04
#